data_AF-A0A397GQ52-F1
#
_entry.id   AF-A0A397GQ52-F1
#
_cell.length_a   1.000
_cell.length_b   1.000
_cell.length_c   1.000
_cell.angle_alpha   90.00
_cell.angle_beta   90.00
_cell.angle_gamma   90.00
#
_symmetry.space_group_name_H-M   'P 1'
#
loop_
_entity.id
_entity.type
_entity.pdbx_description
1 polymer ?
#
loop_
_entity_poly.entity_id
_entity_poly.type
_entity_poly.pdbx_seq_one_letter_code
_entity_poly.pdbx_strand_id
1 'polypeptide(L)' 'MSQGVEKISIVRQDNLQWIPYDEFKEIKHIADGGRESVYSAKLKNGMKVALKEKDSRFDIV' A
#
# COMPACT_ATOMS: atom_id res chain seq x y z
N MET A 1 -8.23 -7.24 13.29
CA MET A 1 -6.94 -6.66 13.73
C MET A 1 -5.87 -7.65 13.33
N SER A 2 -5.21 -7.43 12.21
CA SER A 2 -4.06 -8.23 11.78
C SER A 2 -2.89 -7.27 11.62
N GLN A 3 -2.08 -7.20 12.67
CA GLN A 3 -0.74 -6.62 12.63
C GLN A 3 0.04 -7.44 11.59
N GLY A 4 0.41 -6.86 10.44
CA GLY A 4 1.00 -7.70 9.38
C GLY A 4 1.61 -7.03 8.16
N VAL A 5 1.70 -5.70 8.08
CA VAL A 5 2.47 -5.03 7.03
C VAL A 5 3.27 -3.88 7.62
N GLU A 6 4.41 -4.21 8.23
CA GLU A 6 5.37 -3.22 8.77
C GLU A 6 6.17 -2.51 7.65
N LYS A 7 6.08 -3.00 6.41
CA LYS A 7 6.93 -2.57 5.28
C LYS A 7 6.13 -2.60 3.98
N ILE A 8 6.18 -1.49 3.23
CA ILE A 8 5.56 -1.35 1.92
C ILE A 8 6.68 -1.20 0.89
N SER A 9 6.66 -2.02 -0.17
CA SER A 9 7.65 -1.96 -1.26
C SER A 9 7.15 -1.08 -2.39
N ILE A 10 7.98 -0.14 -2.86
CA ILE A 10 7.73 0.61 -4.10
C ILE A 10 8.70 0.09 -5.17
N VAL A 11 8.17 -0.31 -6.32
CA VAL A 11 8.97 -0.73 -7.48
C VAL A 11 9.13 0.45 -8.43
N ARG A 12 10.38 0.84 -8.73
CA ARG A 12 10.70 1.79 -9.80
C ARG A 12 11.66 1.14 -10.79
N GLN A 13 11.22 0.93 -12.03
CA GLN A 13 12.03 0.46 -13.17
C GLN A 13 13.01 -0.69 -12.84
N ASP A 14 12.57 -1.74 -12.14
CA ASP A 14 13.37 -2.92 -11.73
C ASP A 14 14.18 -2.83 -10.43
N ASN A 15 14.15 -1.70 -9.71
CA ASN A 15 14.71 -1.61 -8.36
C ASN A 15 13.61 -1.63 -7.28
N LEU A 16 13.70 -2.60 -6.37
CA LEU A 16 12.81 -2.73 -5.22
C LEU A 16 13.30 -1.81 -4.10
N GLN A 17 12.54 -0.76 -3.78
CA GLN A 17 12.81 0.11 -2.64
C GLN A 17 11.85 -0.22 -1.50
N TRP A 18 12.43 -0.46 -0.32
CA TRP A 18 11.68 -0.65 0.91
C TRP A 18 11.43 0.69 1.60
N ILE A 19 10.18 1.01 1.85
CA ILE A 19 9.79 2.21 2.61
C ILE A 19 9.13 1.75 3.92
N PRO A 20 9.64 2.20 5.09
CA PRO A 20 9.00 1.90 6.37
C PRO A 20 7.56 2.40 6.42
N TYR A 21 6.65 1.67 7.06
CA TYR A 21 5.25 2.08 7.18
C TYR A 21 5.09 3.47 7.85
N ASP A 22 5.96 3.82 8.81
CA ASP A 22 5.94 5.11 9.50
C ASP A 22 6.29 6.32 8.61
N GLU A 23 6.80 6.09 7.39
CA GLU A 23 7.05 7.15 6.41
C GLU A 23 5.78 7.59 5.69
N PHE A 24 4.73 6.77 5.75
CA PHE A 24 3.43 7.07 5.15
C PHE A 24 2.57 7.87 6.14
N LYS A 25 2.01 8.96 5.64
CA LYS A 25 1.09 9.86 6.33
C LYS A 25 -0.20 9.97 5.54
N GLU A 26 -1.26 10.39 6.23
CA GLU A 26 -2.55 10.70 5.61
C GLU A 26 -3.06 9.57 4.69
N ILE A 27 -2.94 8.32 5.15
CA ILE A 27 -3.44 7.16 4.39
C ILE A 27 -4.97 7.27 4.35
N LYS A 28 -5.53 7.38 3.14
CA LYS A 28 -6.95 7.55 2.89
C LYS A 28 -7.42 6.51 1.89
N HIS A 29 -8.49 5.81 2.23
CA HIS A 29 -9.19 4.93 1.31
C HIS A 29 -9.75 5.75 0.13
N ILE A 30 -9.64 5.20 -1.07
CA ILE A 30 -10.15 5.81 -2.30
C ILE A 30 -11.36 5.02 -2.79
N ALA A 31 -11.20 3.71 -2.94
CA ALA A 31 -12.22 2.83 -3.47
C ALA A 31 -11.92 1.37 -3.15
N ASP A 32 -12.98 0.58 -3.04
CA ASP A 32 -12.92 -0.87 -3.09
C ASP A 32 -13.26 -1.33 -4.52
N GLY A 33 -12.42 -2.16 -5.08
CA GLY A 33 -12.72 -3.00 -6.23
C GLY A 33 -13.17 -4.39 -5.78
N GLY A 34 -13.51 -5.25 -6.74
CA GLY A 34 -14.02 -6.59 -6.42
C GLY A 34 -13.06 -7.48 -5.62
N ARG A 35 -11.74 -7.38 -5.86
CA ARG A 35 -10.70 -8.20 -5.19
C ARG A 35 -9.56 -7.38 -4.57
N GLU A 36 -9.63 -6.06 -4.68
CA GLU A 36 -8.54 -5.16 -4.33
C GLU A 36 -9.10 -3.85 -3.79
N SER A 37 -8.46 -3.26 -2.80
CA SER A 37 -8.77 -1.93 -2.29
C SER A 37 -7.64 -0.96 -2.61
N VAL A 38 -7.99 0.26 -2.99
CA VAL A 38 -7.04 1.31 -3.35
C VAL A 38 -7.05 2.41 -2.29
N TYR A 39 -5.86 2.78 -1.85
CA TYR A 39 -5.63 3.86 -0.89
C TYR A 39 -4.68 4.91 -1.50
N SER A 40 -4.79 6.15 -1.05
CA SER A 40 -3.77 7.18 -1.26
C SER A 40 -3.00 7.40 0.03
N ALA A 41 -1.73 7.72 -0.08
CA ALA A 41 -0.90 8.13 1.04
C ALA A 41 0.04 9.26 0.61
N LYS A 42 0.51 10.02 1.59
CA LYS A 42 1.55 11.03 1.42
C LYS A 42 2.78 10.61 2.20
N LEU A 43 3.92 10.53 1.55
CA LEU A 43 5.19 10.27 2.22
C LEU A 43 5.67 11.52 2.98
N LYS A 44 6.50 11.35 4.01
CA LYS A 44 7.13 12.48 4.74
C LYS A 44 7.88 13.46 3.82
N ASN A 45 8.43 12.97 2.71
CA ASN A 45 9.09 13.79 1.70
C ASN A 45 8.13 14.58 0.78
N GLY A 46 6.82 14.51 1.03
CA GLY A 46 5.80 15.24 0.29
C GLY A 46 5.24 14.51 -0.94
N MET A 47 5.81 13.36 -1.32
CA MET A 47 5.34 12.58 -2.46
C MET A 47 3.99 11.91 -2.18
N LYS A 48 3.07 11.98 -3.13
CA LYS A 48 1.80 11.24 -3.07
C LYS A 48 1.96 9.90 -3.77
N VAL A 49 1.51 8.83 -3.12
CA VAL A 49 1.58 7.45 -3.63
C VAL A 49 0.22 6.78 -3.54
N ALA A 50 -0.03 5.81 -4.41
CA ALA A 50 -1.19 4.93 -4.35
C ALA A 50 -0.77 3.57 -3.81
N LEU A 51 -1.51 3.05 -2.84
CA LEU A 51 -1.33 1.72 -2.26
C LEU A 51 -2.45 0.82 -2.78
N LYS A 52 -2.09 -0.40 -3.16
CA LYS A 52 -3.06 -1.44 -3.54
C LYS A 52 -2.97 -2.55 -2.51
N GLU A 53 -4.09 -2.83 -1.85
CA GLU A 53 -4.24 -3.99 -0.97
C GLU A 53 -5.03 -5.05 -1.73
N LYS A 54 -4.49 -6.27 -1.83
CA LYS A 54 -5.15 -7.40 -2.47
C LYS A 54 -5.74 -8.30 -1.40
N ASP A 55 -7.03 -8.59 -1.50
CA ASP A 55 -7.70 -9.48 -0.55
C ASP A 55 -7.33 -10.94 -0.85
N SER A 56 -6.47 -11.51 -0.01
CA SER A 56 -5.95 -12.87 -0.18
C SER A 56 -7.03 -13.96 -0.10
N ARG A 57 -8.24 -13.65 0.39
CA ARG A 57 -9.36 -14.61 0.42
C ARG A 57 -9.86 -14.96 -0.97
N PHE A 58 -9.63 -14.10 -1.96
CA PHE A 58 -9.98 -14.37 -3.36
C PHE A 58 -8.88 -15.09 -4.16
N ASP A 59 -7.72 -15.34 -3.53
CA ASP A 59 -6.59 -16.07 -4.12
C ASP A 59 -6.55 -17.55 -3.71
N ILE A 60 -7.39 -17.97 -2.77
CA ILE A 60 -7.52 -19.38 -2.34
C ILE A 60 -8.74 -19.98 -3.05
N VAL A 61 -8.59 -20.31 -4.34
CA VAL A 61 -9.48 -21.19 -5.12
C VAL A 61 -8.67 -22.20 -5.91
#